data_AF-A0A4Q3DSQ1-F1
#
_entry.id   AF-A0A4Q3DSQ1-F1
#
_cell.length_a   1.000
_cell.length_b   1.000
_cell.length_c   1.000
_cell.angle_alpha   90.00
_cell.angle_beta   90.00
_cell.angle_gamma   90.00
#
_symmetry.space_group_name_H-M   'P 1'
#
loop_
_entity.id
_entity.type
_entity.pdbx_description
1 polymer ?
#
loop_
_entity_poly.entity_id
_entity_poly.type
_entity_poly.pdbx_seq_one_letter_code
_entity_poly.pdbx_strand_id
1 'polypeptide(L)'
;MKYLPITALAFLALMPQPVAAWDSASSLNPTHATHSYLTEHGIAMVGGEAKRYAQALIDGANTELHELDSDDGKTMYGVPLGAKRIEHKGTNAGTDDIAGWWADAAAAYRAGHKEQAWFYAGIMLHMIEDIGVPAHALGQYHQATGPIDTFELMGFSNWRPDYADKGNKADPGFADPSDYYAFNRQWAREDAPDYSPDNFSKTWTFGDEKDKKLLANRQARTAELVGWTLRSVERAFAKL
;
A
#
# COMPACT_ATOMS: atom_id res chain seq x y z
N MET A 1 3.26 -57.54 20.68
CA MET A 1 4.08 -56.62 19.87
C MET A 1 3.28 -55.36 19.61
N LYS A 2 3.87 -54.20 19.92
CA LYS A 2 3.31 -52.87 19.67
C LYS A 2 3.49 -52.53 18.20
N TYR A 3 2.44 -52.05 17.52
CA TYR A 3 2.58 -51.26 16.30
C TYR A 3 1.65 -50.06 16.37
N LEU A 4 2.24 -48.88 16.09
CA LEU A 4 1.67 -47.56 16.18
C LEU A 4 0.55 -47.34 15.14
N PRO A 5 -0.43 -46.45 15.42
CA PRO A 5 -1.30 -45.90 14.38
C PRO A 5 -0.51 -44.91 13.51
N ILE A 6 -0.79 -44.98 12.21
CA ILE A 6 -0.27 -44.11 11.16
C ILE A 6 -0.63 -42.66 11.45
N THR A 7 0.37 -41.84 11.76
CA THR A 7 0.29 -40.39 11.68
C THR A 7 0.58 -39.91 10.26
N ALA A 8 -0.15 -38.86 9.88
CA ALA A 8 0.14 -37.89 8.81
C ALA A 8 -0.18 -38.35 7.38
N LEU A 9 -0.63 -37.49 6.46
CA LEU A 9 -0.64 -36.03 6.42
C LEU A 9 -2.03 -35.56 5.95
N ALA A 10 -2.67 -34.69 6.72
CA ALA A 10 -3.58 -33.73 6.12
C ALA A 10 -2.70 -32.67 5.44
N PHE A 11 -2.53 -32.77 4.12
CA PHE A 11 -2.16 -31.62 3.32
C PHE A 11 -3.30 -30.62 3.45
N LEU A 12 -3.21 -29.69 4.41
CA LEU A 12 -3.94 -28.45 4.33
C LEU A 12 -3.35 -27.74 3.10
N ALA A 13 -4.02 -27.90 1.96
CA ALA A 13 -3.87 -26.98 0.86
C ALA A 13 -4.27 -25.60 1.42
N LEU A 14 -3.27 -24.80 1.79
CA LEU A 14 -3.43 -23.35 1.93
C LEU A 14 -3.92 -22.87 0.57
N MET A 15 -5.23 -22.68 0.45
CA MET A 15 -5.79 -21.98 -0.70
C MET A 15 -5.15 -20.60 -0.71
N PRO A 16 -4.49 -20.18 -1.80
CA PRO A 16 -3.99 -18.82 -1.90
C PRO A 16 -5.18 -17.89 -1.74
N GLN A 17 -5.17 -17.10 -0.66
CA GLN A 17 -6.13 -16.01 -0.50
C GLN A 17 -5.82 -14.93 -1.54
N PRO A 18 -6.82 -14.09 -1.88
CA PRO A 18 -6.58 -12.80 -2.49
C PRO A 18 -5.37 -12.11 -1.84
N VAL A 19 -4.28 -11.96 -2.58
CA VAL A 19 -3.34 -10.89 -2.26
C VAL A 19 -4.04 -9.66 -2.85
N ALA A 20 -4.34 -8.69 -1.99
CA ALA A 20 -4.69 -7.33 -2.41
C ALA A 20 -3.42 -6.69 -3.02
N ALA A 21 -3.31 -5.38 -3.13
CA ALA A 21 -2.07 -4.74 -3.56
C ALA A 21 -0.86 -5.00 -2.61
N TRP A 22 -0.10 -4.00 -2.14
CA TRP A 22 0.71 -4.32 -0.94
C TRP A 22 -0.21 -4.94 0.11
N ASP A 23 0.28 -5.94 0.86
CA ASP A 23 -0.65 -6.67 1.70
C ASP A 23 -1.21 -5.76 2.80
N SER A 24 -2.54 -5.79 2.94
CA SER A 24 -3.27 -5.06 3.99
C SER A 24 -3.57 -5.97 5.19
N ALA A 25 -3.76 -5.36 6.37
CA ALA A 25 -4.07 -6.07 7.60
C ALA A 25 -5.36 -6.89 7.49
N SER A 26 -5.27 -8.20 7.70
CA SER A 26 -6.43 -9.10 7.76
C SER A 26 -6.24 -10.14 8.88
N SER A 27 -7.34 -10.75 9.34
CA SER A 27 -7.32 -11.80 10.38
C SER A 27 -6.53 -13.06 9.99
N LEU A 28 -6.12 -13.17 8.72
CA LEU A 28 -5.37 -14.28 8.14
C LEU A 28 -3.92 -13.90 7.79
N ASN A 29 -3.51 -12.66 8.06
CA ASN A 29 -2.14 -12.20 7.91
C ASN A 29 -1.44 -12.26 9.29
N PRO A 30 -0.71 -13.34 9.62
CA PRO A 30 0.02 -13.44 10.89
C PRO A 30 1.24 -12.51 10.95
N THR A 31 1.52 -11.79 9.86
CA THR A 31 2.64 -10.87 9.67
C THR A 31 2.15 -9.43 9.64
N HIS A 32 3.00 -8.51 10.04
CA HIS A 32 2.75 -7.07 9.96
C HIS A 32 2.69 -6.66 8.49
N ALA A 33 1.63 -5.96 8.09
CA ALA A 33 1.34 -5.71 6.67
C ALA A 33 2.35 -4.75 6.02
N THR A 34 2.63 -4.92 4.72
CA THR A 34 3.61 -4.06 4.02
C THR A 34 3.18 -2.59 4.02
N HIS A 35 1.89 -2.30 3.82
CA HIS A 35 1.34 -0.94 4.00
C HIS A 35 1.64 -0.37 5.39
N SER A 36 1.55 -1.21 6.42
CA SER A 36 1.87 -0.80 7.79
C SER A 36 3.36 -0.45 7.93
N TYR A 37 4.28 -1.26 7.40
CA TYR A 37 5.71 -0.92 7.42
C TYR A 37 6.03 0.39 6.69
N LEU A 38 5.42 0.60 5.52
CA LEU A 38 5.59 1.82 4.71
C LEU A 38 5.08 3.07 5.45
N THR A 39 3.85 3.00 5.95
CA THR A 39 3.21 4.08 6.69
C THR A 39 3.93 4.39 8.01
N GLU A 40 4.34 3.37 8.77
CA GLU A 40 5.10 3.55 10.01
C GLU A 40 6.46 4.22 9.76
N HIS A 41 7.14 3.86 8.67
CA HIS A 41 8.37 4.53 8.27
C HIS A 41 8.14 6.02 8.03
N GLY A 42 7.11 6.37 7.25
CA GLY A 42 6.77 7.77 6.99
C GLY A 42 6.38 8.54 8.27
N ILE A 43 5.61 7.91 9.17
CA ILE A 43 5.27 8.49 10.48
C ILE A 43 6.54 8.76 11.30
N ALA A 44 7.50 7.84 11.30
CA ALA A 44 8.76 8.01 12.00
C ALA A 44 9.62 9.15 11.41
N MET A 45 9.61 9.32 10.08
CA MET A 45 10.33 10.40 9.39
C MET A 45 9.78 11.80 9.70
N VAL A 46 8.46 11.92 9.88
CA VAL A 46 7.78 13.22 10.01
C VAL A 46 7.49 13.57 11.48
N GLY A 47 7.03 12.61 12.28
CA GLY A 47 6.68 12.81 13.68
C GLY A 47 5.37 13.60 13.86
N GLY A 48 5.40 14.64 14.68
CA GLY A 48 4.34 15.64 14.75
C GLY A 48 2.93 15.11 14.99
N GLU A 49 1.99 15.65 14.21
CA GLU A 49 0.58 15.29 14.26
C GLU A 49 0.31 13.95 13.58
N ALA A 50 1.10 13.59 12.55
CA ALA A 50 1.05 12.25 11.95
C ALA A 50 1.28 11.16 13.00
N LYS A 51 2.24 11.35 13.92
CA LYS A 51 2.48 10.43 15.04
C LYS A 51 1.31 10.40 16.04
N ARG A 52 0.63 11.53 16.25
CA ARG A 52 -0.53 11.61 17.16
C ARG A 52 -1.71 10.79 16.62
N TYR A 53 -1.90 10.78 15.31
CA TYR A 53 -3.00 10.06 14.63
C TYR A 53 -2.52 8.82 13.89
N ALA A 54 -1.42 8.21 14.34
CA ALA A 54 -0.77 7.09 13.69
C ALA A 54 -1.73 5.92 13.44
N GLN A 55 -2.60 5.59 14.39
CA GLN A 55 -3.55 4.48 14.20
C GLN A 55 -4.54 4.75 13.07
N ALA A 56 -5.11 5.95 12.99
CA ALA A 56 -6.03 6.30 11.91
C ALA A 56 -5.35 6.25 10.53
N LEU A 57 -4.11 6.74 10.46
CA LEU A 57 -3.28 6.64 9.26
C LEU A 57 -3.04 5.19 8.85
N ILE A 58 -2.59 4.35 9.78
CA ILE A 58 -2.30 2.93 9.52
C ILE A 58 -3.58 2.20 9.13
N ASP A 59 -4.69 2.42 9.83
CA ASP A 59 -5.98 1.82 9.48
C ASP A 59 -6.41 2.22 8.06
N GLY A 60 -6.25 3.49 7.70
CA GLY A 60 -6.55 3.98 6.35
C GLY A 60 -5.64 3.36 5.30
N ALA A 61 -4.34 3.25 5.57
CA ALA A 61 -3.34 2.65 4.68
C ALA A 61 -3.58 1.14 4.44
N ASN A 62 -4.26 0.47 5.37
CA ASN A 62 -4.66 -0.93 5.24
C ASN A 62 -6.11 -1.11 4.75
N THR A 63 -6.75 -0.03 4.29
CA THR A 63 -8.11 -0.10 3.75
C THR A 63 -8.03 -0.23 2.23
N GLU A 64 -8.14 -1.46 1.75
CA GLU A 64 -8.24 -1.79 0.32
C GLU A 64 -9.55 -1.26 -0.29
N LEU A 65 -9.46 -0.19 -1.09
CA LEU A 65 -10.61 0.48 -1.70
C LEU A 65 -10.47 0.67 -3.22
N HIS A 66 -9.44 0.14 -3.86
CA HIS A 66 -9.31 0.32 -5.30
C HIS A 66 -10.00 -0.82 -6.07
N GLU A 67 -9.89 -2.07 -5.61
CA GLU A 67 -10.34 -3.21 -6.40
C GLU A 67 -11.48 -4.04 -5.80
N LEU A 68 -11.65 -4.05 -4.48
CA LEU A 68 -12.64 -4.90 -3.81
C LEU A 68 -13.99 -4.21 -3.65
N ASP A 69 -15.08 -4.99 -3.78
CA ASP A 69 -16.39 -4.55 -3.30
C ASP A 69 -16.35 -4.45 -1.77
N SER A 70 -15.96 -3.28 -1.28
CA SER A 70 -16.09 -2.86 0.13
C SER A 70 -17.54 -2.50 0.50
N ASP A 71 -18.51 -2.99 -0.28
CA ASP A 71 -19.95 -2.74 -0.12
C ASP A 71 -20.58 -3.61 0.98
N ASP A 72 -19.77 -4.11 1.92
CA ASP A 72 -20.21 -4.81 3.13
C ASP A 72 -20.88 -3.85 4.15
N GLY A 73 -21.08 -2.58 3.78
CA GLY A 73 -21.64 -1.55 4.65
C GLY A 73 -20.67 -1.08 5.74
N LYS A 74 -19.38 -1.44 5.67
CA LYS A 74 -18.39 -1.08 6.69
C LYS A 74 -18.19 0.43 6.73
N THR A 75 -18.26 0.95 7.95
CA THR A 75 -17.96 2.34 8.27
C THR A 75 -16.81 2.39 9.25
N MET A 76 -15.76 3.14 8.92
CA MET A 76 -14.59 3.36 9.79
C MET A 76 -14.34 4.84 9.93
N TYR A 77 -14.10 5.34 11.14
CA TYR A 77 -13.90 6.77 11.41
C TYR A 77 -15.00 7.68 10.82
N GLY A 78 -16.24 7.18 10.74
CA GLY A 78 -17.38 7.89 10.13
C GLY A 78 -17.37 7.92 8.60
N VAL A 79 -16.49 7.15 7.95
CA VAL A 79 -16.36 7.04 6.49
C VAL A 79 -17.07 5.78 6.00
N PRO A 80 -18.12 5.90 5.15
CA PRO A 80 -18.76 4.75 4.52
C PRO A 80 -17.91 4.25 3.34
N LEU A 81 -17.15 3.18 3.57
CA LEU A 81 -16.05 2.76 2.68
C LEU A 81 -16.52 2.40 1.27
N GLY A 82 -17.57 1.59 1.14
CA GLY A 82 -18.14 1.21 -0.15
C GLY A 82 -18.62 2.40 -0.98
N ALA A 83 -19.29 3.37 -0.32
CA ALA A 83 -19.75 4.58 -0.99
C ALA A 83 -18.58 5.46 -1.46
N LYS A 84 -17.54 5.61 -0.63
CA LYS A 84 -16.37 6.43 -0.96
C LYS A 84 -15.51 5.82 -2.06
N ARG A 85 -15.38 4.49 -2.12
CA ARG A 85 -14.77 3.80 -3.26
C ARG A 85 -15.46 4.17 -4.58
N ILE A 86 -16.80 4.12 -4.61
CA ILE A 86 -17.57 4.44 -5.81
C ILE A 86 -17.41 5.92 -6.17
N GLU A 87 -17.51 6.80 -5.18
CA GLU A 87 -17.34 8.25 -5.33
C GLU A 87 -15.98 8.60 -5.96
N HIS A 88 -14.90 8.03 -5.42
CA HIS A 88 -13.53 8.27 -5.88
C HIS A 88 -13.05 7.26 -6.92
N LYS A 89 -13.97 6.56 -7.60
CA LYS A 89 -13.68 5.74 -8.78
C LYS A 89 -12.49 4.79 -8.56
N GLY A 90 -12.60 3.92 -7.56
CA GLY A 90 -11.67 2.80 -7.38
C GLY A 90 -11.56 1.97 -8.68
N THR A 91 -10.34 1.58 -9.03
CA THR A 91 -9.96 0.79 -10.19
C THR A 91 -9.07 -0.37 -9.75
N ASN A 92 -8.86 -1.38 -10.60
CA ASN A 92 -7.95 -2.48 -10.24
C ASN A 92 -6.55 -2.00 -9.86
N ALA A 93 -6.07 -0.90 -10.44
CA ALA A 93 -4.70 -0.44 -10.24
C ALA A 93 -4.56 0.67 -9.18
N GLY A 94 -5.65 1.12 -8.55
CA GLY A 94 -5.67 2.30 -7.69
C GLY A 94 -6.93 3.14 -7.92
N THR A 95 -6.83 4.46 -8.02
CA THR A 95 -7.99 5.36 -8.17
C THR A 95 -7.83 6.32 -9.36
N ASP A 96 -8.96 6.67 -9.98
CA ASP A 96 -9.06 7.75 -10.98
C ASP A 96 -9.34 9.14 -10.35
N ASP A 97 -9.44 9.23 -9.02
CA ASP A 97 -9.77 10.45 -8.28
C ASP A 97 -8.94 10.58 -6.98
N ILE A 98 -7.62 10.50 -7.09
CA ILE A 98 -6.73 10.69 -5.94
C ILE A 98 -6.86 12.09 -5.31
N ALA A 99 -7.15 13.11 -6.12
CA ALA A 99 -7.35 14.47 -5.66
C ALA A 99 -8.64 14.58 -4.80
N GLY A 100 -9.68 13.81 -5.12
CA GLY A 100 -10.90 13.73 -4.31
C GLY A 100 -10.64 13.17 -2.91
N TRP A 101 -9.83 12.10 -2.79
CA TRP A 101 -9.42 11.57 -1.49
C TRP A 101 -8.70 12.62 -0.62
N TRP A 102 -7.81 13.41 -1.23
CA TRP A 102 -7.17 14.52 -0.53
C TRP A 102 -8.17 15.61 -0.14
N ALA A 103 -9.10 15.96 -1.03
CA ALA A 103 -10.12 16.97 -0.75
C ALA A 103 -10.98 16.60 0.45
N ASP A 104 -11.34 15.32 0.58
CA ASP A 104 -12.06 14.77 1.74
C ASP A 104 -11.25 14.87 3.04
N ALA A 105 -9.96 14.50 3.00
CA ALA A 105 -9.06 14.64 4.14
C ALA A 105 -9.00 16.11 4.61
N ALA A 106 -8.80 17.05 3.67
CA ALA A 106 -8.75 18.47 3.96
C ALA A 106 -10.09 19.02 4.48
N ALA A 107 -11.22 18.56 3.95
CA ALA A 107 -12.55 18.95 4.41
C ALA A 107 -12.81 18.48 5.85
N ALA A 108 -12.53 17.20 6.14
CA ALA A 108 -12.63 16.65 7.49
C ALA A 108 -11.73 17.41 8.48
N TYR A 109 -10.51 17.78 8.06
CA TYR A 109 -9.58 18.52 8.90
C TYR A 109 -10.09 19.92 9.25
N ARG A 110 -10.64 20.67 8.28
CA ARG A 110 -11.25 21.99 8.48
C ARG A 110 -12.48 21.93 9.38
N ALA A 111 -13.26 20.86 9.28
CA ALA A 111 -14.43 20.62 10.14
C ALA A 111 -14.05 20.23 11.58
N GLY A 112 -12.76 20.05 11.88
CA GLY A 112 -12.28 19.63 13.20
C GLY A 112 -12.32 18.13 13.43
N HIS A 113 -12.67 17.33 12.42
CA HIS A 113 -12.69 15.86 12.47
C HIS A 113 -11.30 15.29 12.17
N LYS A 114 -10.35 15.53 13.10
CA LYS A 114 -8.93 15.22 12.88
C LYS A 114 -8.65 13.73 12.64
N GLU A 115 -9.23 12.83 13.43
CA GLU A 115 -9.05 11.39 13.23
C GLU A 115 -9.55 10.94 11.85
N GLN A 116 -10.72 11.42 11.44
CA GLN A 116 -11.27 11.14 10.11
C GLN A 116 -10.40 11.70 8.98
N ALA A 117 -9.85 12.91 9.15
CA ALA A 117 -8.93 13.51 8.19
C ALA A 117 -7.66 12.68 7.99
N TRP A 118 -7.08 12.21 9.09
CA TRP A 118 -5.90 11.34 9.06
C TRP A 118 -6.20 9.94 8.55
N PHE A 119 -7.42 9.43 8.76
CA PHE A 119 -7.89 8.19 8.14
C PHE A 119 -8.01 8.33 6.61
N TYR A 120 -8.61 9.40 6.10
CA TYR A 120 -8.62 9.69 4.65
C TYR A 120 -7.22 9.87 4.08
N ALA A 121 -6.32 10.54 4.80
CA ALA A 121 -4.92 10.64 4.40
C ALA A 121 -4.25 9.26 4.33
N GLY A 122 -4.59 8.34 5.24
CA GLY A 122 -4.17 6.95 5.20
C GLY A 122 -4.68 6.21 3.97
N ILE A 123 -5.95 6.36 3.60
CA ILE A 123 -6.51 5.78 2.36
C ILE A 123 -5.77 6.32 1.13
N MET A 124 -5.46 7.62 1.11
CA MET A 124 -4.65 8.19 0.03
C MET A 124 -3.22 7.61 0.01
N LEU A 125 -2.62 7.34 1.18
CA LEU A 125 -1.33 6.67 1.26
C LEU A 125 -1.38 5.26 0.69
N HIS A 126 -2.40 4.46 1.00
CA HIS A 126 -2.61 3.13 0.41
C HIS A 126 -2.48 3.19 -1.12
N MET A 127 -3.25 4.08 -1.76
CA MET A 127 -3.21 4.27 -3.22
C MET A 127 -1.81 4.68 -3.72
N ILE A 128 -1.12 5.57 -2.98
CA ILE A 128 0.24 6.00 -3.29
C ILE A 128 1.25 4.87 -3.11
N GLU A 129 1.07 4.00 -2.13
CA GLU A 129 1.91 2.85 -1.85
C GLU A 129 1.79 1.81 -2.97
N ASP A 130 0.55 1.50 -3.37
CA ASP A 130 0.22 0.51 -4.40
C ASP A 130 0.61 0.93 -5.79
N ILE A 131 0.42 2.20 -6.15
CA ILE A 131 0.91 2.68 -7.44
C ILE A 131 2.45 2.64 -7.55
N GLY A 132 3.13 2.36 -6.43
CA GLY A 132 4.55 2.06 -6.37
C GLY A 132 4.91 0.62 -6.75
N VAL A 133 3.96 -0.28 -6.86
CA VAL A 133 4.09 -1.64 -7.40
C VAL A 133 4.04 -1.57 -8.94
N PRO A 134 4.97 -2.25 -9.67
CA PRO A 134 5.00 -2.19 -11.12
C PRO A 134 3.70 -2.59 -11.84
N ALA A 135 2.99 -3.63 -11.36
CA ALA A 135 1.72 -4.07 -11.95
C ALA A 135 0.67 -2.96 -11.93
N HIS A 136 0.44 -2.35 -10.76
CA HIS A 136 -0.44 -1.18 -10.60
C HIS A 136 -0.02 -0.03 -11.50
N ALA A 137 1.27 0.31 -11.49
CA ALA A 137 1.76 1.44 -12.25
C ALA A 137 1.50 1.27 -13.75
N LEU A 138 1.57 0.04 -14.27
CA LEU A 138 1.29 -0.30 -15.66
C LEU A 138 -0.19 -0.59 -15.94
N GLY A 139 -1.08 -0.53 -14.94
CA GLY A 139 -2.50 -0.82 -15.08
C GLY A 139 -2.78 -2.30 -15.37
N GLN A 140 -1.90 -3.20 -14.94
CA GLN A 140 -2.05 -4.63 -15.10
C GLN A 140 -2.98 -5.18 -14.01
N TYR A 141 -3.80 -6.18 -14.37
CA TYR A 141 -4.62 -6.92 -13.41
C TYR A 141 -3.72 -7.83 -12.56
N HIS A 142 -3.86 -7.78 -11.23
CA HIS A 142 -3.06 -8.58 -10.28
C HIS A 142 -3.92 -9.35 -9.25
N GLN A 143 -5.18 -9.63 -9.60
CA GLN A 143 -6.22 -10.19 -8.73
C GLN A 143 -5.93 -11.55 -8.09
N ALA A 144 -6.63 -11.79 -6.98
CA ALA A 144 -6.94 -13.08 -6.37
C ALA A 144 -7.44 -14.20 -7.30
N THR A 145 -8.24 -13.83 -8.31
CA THR A 145 -8.83 -14.75 -9.30
C THR A 145 -8.06 -14.80 -10.61
N GLY A 146 -6.96 -14.05 -10.69
CA GLY A 146 -6.02 -14.02 -11.82
C GLY A 146 -4.62 -14.51 -11.42
N PRO A 147 -3.60 -14.30 -12.28
CA PRO A 147 -2.22 -14.53 -11.88
C PRO A 147 -1.87 -13.56 -10.75
N ILE A 148 -1.57 -14.12 -9.58
CA ILE A 148 -1.07 -13.39 -8.39
C ILE A 148 0.16 -12.57 -8.79
N ASP A 149 0.20 -11.29 -8.43
CA ASP A 149 1.42 -10.52 -8.60
C ASP A 149 2.53 -11.07 -7.70
N THR A 150 3.53 -11.64 -8.37
CA THR A 150 4.66 -12.30 -7.72
C THR A 150 5.57 -11.30 -7.02
N PHE A 151 5.54 -10.04 -7.45
CA PHE A 151 6.21 -8.93 -6.77
C PHE A 151 5.65 -8.72 -5.37
N GLU A 152 4.33 -8.67 -5.23
CA GLU A 152 3.63 -8.47 -3.96
C GLU A 152 3.79 -9.69 -3.06
N LEU A 153 3.71 -10.90 -3.62
CA LEU A 153 3.96 -12.14 -2.88
C LEU A 153 5.40 -12.18 -2.30
N MET A 154 6.38 -11.73 -3.08
CA MET A 154 7.77 -11.65 -2.64
C MET A 154 7.97 -10.52 -1.62
N GLY A 155 7.26 -9.40 -1.78
CA GLY A 155 7.21 -8.30 -0.83
C GLY A 155 6.66 -8.69 0.53
N PHE A 156 5.50 -9.35 0.52
CA PHE A 156 4.83 -9.91 1.68
C PHE A 156 5.73 -10.83 2.50
N SER A 157 6.41 -11.74 1.80
CA SER A 157 7.29 -12.72 2.46
C SER A 157 8.63 -12.14 2.92
N ASN A 158 9.00 -10.93 2.48
CA ASN A 158 10.32 -10.38 2.75
C ASN A 158 10.36 -8.84 2.63
N TRP A 159 10.23 -8.17 3.78
CA TRP A 159 10.54 -6.74 3.95
C TRP A 159 12.06 -6.52 4.05
N ARG A 160 12.68 -6.02 2.96
CA ARG A 160 14.11 -5.69 2.89
C ARG A 160 14.36 -4.43 2.05
N PRO A 161 13.88 -3.26 2.48
CA PRO A 161 14.16 -2.02 1.77
C PRO A 161 15.67 -1.75 1.70
N ASP A 162 16.16 -1.41 0.51
CA ASP A 162 17.53 -0.91 0.31
C ASP A 162 17.54 0.63 0.25
N TYR A 163 17.73 1.25 1.42
CA TYR A 163 17.84 2.70 1.52
C TYR A 163 19.17 3.26 1.01
N ALA A 164 20.20 2.43 0.83
CA ALA A 164 21.50 2.86 0.34
C ALA A 164 21.51 3.03 -1.18
N ASP A 165 20.75 2.18 -1.90
CA ASP A 165 20.61 2.21 -3.37
C ASP A 165 19.20 2.66 -3.82
N LYS A 166 18.55 3.55 -3.06
CA LYS A 166 17.26 4.16 -3.45
C LYS A 166 17.35 5.08 -4.67
N GLY A 167 18.54 5.23 -5.27
CA GLY A 167 18.80 6.12 -6.41
C GLY A 167 18.88 7.61 -6.02
N ASN A 168 19.28 8.46 -6.96
CA ASN A 168 19.34 9.93 -6.78
C ASN A 168 17.97 10.59 -6.96
N LYS A 169 16.95 10.06 -6.28
CA LYS A 169 15.61 10.62 -6.31
C LYS A 169 15.41 11.52 -5.08
N ALA A 170 14.81 12.69 -5.29
CA ALA A 170 14.64 13.72 -4.26
C ALA A 170 13.17 14.10 -4.09
N ASP A 171 12.83 14.57 -2.88
CA ASP A 171 11.52 15.12 -2.54
C ASP A 171 11.23 16.35 -3.43
N PRO A 172 10.23 16.29 -4.33
CA PRO A 172 9.84 17.43 -5.17
C PRO A 172 9.18 18.56 -4.39
N GLY A 173 8.77 18.32 -3.14
CA GLY A 173 8.17 19.32 -2.27
C GLY A 173 6.75 19.71 -2.66
N PHE A 174 5.96 18.79 -3.24
CA PHE A 174 4.60 19.07 -3.68
C PHE A 174 3.76 19.68 -2.56
N ALA A 175 3.02 20.73 -2.91
CA ALA A 175 2.11 21.40 -1.98
C ALA A 175 0.78 20.65 -1.85
N ASP A 176 0.35 19.97 -2.91
CA ASP A 176 -0.77 19.04 -2.90
C ASP A 176 -0.22 17.62 -2.65
N PRO A 177 -0.58 16.96 -1.54
CA PRO A 177 -0.13 15.61 -1.26
C PRO A 177 -0.55 14.56 -2.31
N SER A 178 -1.64 14.79 -3.04
CA SER A 178 -2.12 13.83 -4.04
C SER A 178 -1.22 13.74 -5.29
N ASP A 179 -0.39 14.76 -5.55
CA ASP A 179 0.57 14.78 -6.64
C ASP A 179 1.62 13.64 -6.54
N TYR A 180 1.87 13.14 -5.33
CA TYR A 180 2.77 12.01 -5.09
C TYR A 180 2.30 10.70 -5.72
N TYR A 181 1.00 10.55 -5.98
CA TYR A 181 0.46 9.36 -6.65
C TYR A 181 0.93 9.25 -8.10
N ALA A 182 0.78 10.32 -8.88
CA ALA A 182 1.27 10.36 -10.25
C ALA A 182 2.80 10.25 -10.31
N PHE A 183 3.48 10.86 -9.35
CA PHE A 183 4.93 10.81 -9.23
C PHE A 183 5.45 9.39 -8.94
N ASN A 184 4.84 8.68 -7.98
CA ASN A 184 5.24 7.30 -7.68
C ASN A 184 4.93 6.37 -8.85
N ARG A 185 3.79 6.57 -9.54
CA ARG A 185 3.44 5.84 -10.76
C ARG A 185 4.52 5.97 -11.83
N GLN A 186 5.00 7.19 -12.06
CA GLN A 186 6.06 7.44 -13.02
C GLN A 186 7.33 6.67 -12.65
N TRP A 187 7.75 6.69 -11.39
CA TRP A 187 8.94 5.98 -10.96
C TRP A 187 8.82 4.47 -11.11
N ALA A 188 7.69 3.89 -10.72
CA ALA A 188 7.47 2.46 -10.88
C ALA A 188 7.55 2.04 -12.36
N ARG A 189 7.03 2.86 -13.28
CA ARG A 189 7.16 2.65 -14.74
C ARG A 189 8.60 2.80 -15.24
N GLU A 190 9.36 3.75 -14.72
CA GLU A 190 10.78 3.94 -15.08
C GLU A 190 11.64 2.76 -14.58
N ASP A 191 11.33 2.25 -13.40
CA ASP A 191 12.08 1.17 -12.75
C ASP A 191 11.83 -0.20 -13.41
N ALA A 192 10.61 -0.41 -13.93
CA ALA A 192 10.20 -1.68 -14.52
C ALA A 192 9.23 -1.46 -15.71
N PRO A 193 9.70 -0.86 -16.83
CA PRO A 193 8.84 -0.51 -17.96
C PRO A 193 8.22 -1.72 -18.65
N ASP A 194 8.92 -2.85 -18.64
CA ASP A 194 8.52 -4.11 -19.25
C ASP A 194 8.10 -5.15 -18.20
N TYR A 195 7.59 -4.71 -17.05
CA TYR A 195 7.19 -5.61 -15.97
C TYR A 195 6.09 -6.58 -16.44
N SER A 196 6.23 -7.84 -16.03
CA SER A 196 5.26 -8.90 -16.23
C SER A 196 5.24 -9.80 -14.99
N PRO A 197 4.08 -9.98 -14.33
CA PRO A 197 3.94 -10.84 -13.16
C PRO A 197 4.43 -12.28 -13.39
N ASP A 198 4.27 -12.78 -14.62
CA ASP A 198 4.65 -14.14 -15.01
C ASP A 198 6.16 -14.37 -15.05
N ASN A 199 6.94 -13.30 -15.24
CA ASN A 199 8.40 -13.34 -15.38
C ASN A 199 9.15 -12.91 -14.13
N PHE A 200 8.43 -12.54 -13.06
CA PHE A 200 9.04 -12.09 -11.81
C PHE A 200 9.08 -13.22 -10.77
N SER A 201 10.13 -13.19 -9.95
CA SER A 201 10.43 -14.20 -8.95
C SER A 201 9.34 -14.32 -7.88
N LYS A 202 8.86 -15.54 -7.64
CA LYS A 202 7.78 -15.81 -6.67
C LYS A 202 8.21 -15.81 -5.20
N THR A 203 9.50 -15.99 -4.94
CA THR A 203 10.03 -16.15 -3.57
C THR A 203 11.38 -15.47 -3.44
N TRP A 204 11.66 -14.92 -2.27
CA TRP A 204 12.95 -14.30 -2.01
C TRP A 204 14.13 -15.28 -2.08
N THR A 205 13.98 -16.48 -1.51
CA THR A 205 15.08 -17.46 -1.42
C THR A 205 15.62 -17.88 -2.80
N PHE A 206 14.73 -18.05 -3.78
CA PHE A 206 15.08 -18.52 -5.12
C PHE A 206 14.97 -17.45 -6.19
N GLY A 207 14.66 -16.20 -5.80
CA GLY A 207 14.51 -15.11 -6.75
C GLY A 207 15.84 -14.66 -7.34
N ASP A 208 15.80 -14.21 -8.58
CA ASP A 208 16.97 -13.67 -9.25
C ASP A 208 17.40 -12.34 -8.61
N GLU A 209 18.69 -12.04 -8.64
CA GLU A 209 19.24 -10.84 -7.99
C GLU A 209 18.65 -9.54 -8.54
N LYS A 210 18.25 -9.52 -9.83
CA LYS A 210 17.56 -8.38 -10.43
C LYS A 210 16.21 -8.13 -9.76
N ASP A 211 15.44 -9.17 -9.50
CA ASP A 211 14.09 -9.08 -8.92
C ASP A 211 14.16 -8.69 -7.45
N LYS A 212 15.07 -9.33 -6.69
CA LYS A 212 15.37 -8.93 -5.31
C LYS A 212 15.75 -7.47 -5.21
N LYS A 213 16.64 -7.01 -6.10
CA LYS A 213 17.10 -5.62 -6.12
C LYS A 213 15.96 -4.66 -6.50
N LEU A 214 15.14 -5.01 -7.49
CA LEU A 214 13.98 -4.20 -7.85
C LEU A 214 13.02 -4.07 -6.66
N LEU A 215 12.65 -5.17 -6.02
CA LEU A 215 11.76 -5.17 -4.86
C LEU A 215 12.32 -4.34 -3.71
N ALA A 216 13.57 -4.57 -3.32
CA ALA A 216 14.24 -3.86 -2.23
C ALA A 216 14.29 -2.33 -2.49
N ASN A 217 14.62 -1.94 -3.73
CA ASN A 217 14.66 -0.53 -4.12
C ASN A 217 13.27 0.11 -4.12
N ARG A 218 12.24 -0.59 -4.61
CA ARG A 218 10.86 -0.10 -4.60
C ARG A 218 10.31 0.03 -3.18
N GLN A 219 10.54 -0.95 -2.30
CA GLN A 219 10.18 -0.85 -0.88
C GLN A 219 10.78 0.41 -0.23
N ALA A 220 12.10 0.65 -0.43
CA ALA A 220 12.77 1.83 0.12
C ALA A 220 12.25 3.15 -0.46
N ARG A 221 12.04 3.21 -1.78
CA ARG A 221 11.55 4.42 -2.47
C ARG A 221 10.11 4.75 -2.08
N THR A 222 9.24 3.75 -2.03
CA THR A 222 7.86 3.94 -1.59
C THR A 222 7.83 4.40 -0.13
N ALA A 223 8.65 3.82 0.76
CA ALA A 223 8.73 4.24 2.17
C ALA A 223 9.13 5.72 2.31
N GLU A 224 10.15 6.16 1.57
CA GLU A 224 10.59 7.57 1.57
C GLU A 224 9.51 8.50 1.02
N LEU A 225 8.86 8.09 -0.07
CA LEU A 225 7.80 8.85 -0.70
C LEU A 225 6.58 8.99 0.22
N VAL A 226 6.22 7.96 1.00
CA VAL A 226 5.20 8.06 2.05
C VAL A 226 5.58 9.10 3.10
N GLY A 227 6.85 9.15 3.51
CA GLY A 227 7.36 10.21 4.39
C GLY A 227 7.26 11.62 3.78
N TRP A 228 7.51 11.76 2.48
CA TRP A 228 7.37 13.05 1.77
C TRP A 228 5.91 13.47 1.63
N THR A 229 5.02 12.52 1.30
CA THR A 229 3.58 12.73 1.26
C THR A 229 3.06 13.19 2.62
N LEU A 230 3.41 12.50 3.71
CA LEU A 230 2.98 12.87 5.06
C LEU A 230 3.50 14.26 5.48
N ARG A 231 4.72 14.62 5.10
CA ARG A 231 5.26 15.97 5.32
C ARG A 231 4.46 17.01 4.55
N SER A 232 4.02 16.70 3.33
CA SER A 232 3.13 17.57 2.56
C SER A 232 1.76 17.71 3.23
N VAL A 233 1.17 16.61 3.70
CA VAL A 233 -0.09 16.58 4.45
C VAL A 233 -0.01 17.48 5.69
N GLU A 234 1.00 17.31 6.55
CA GLU A 234 1.16 18.15 7.75
C GLU A 234 1.29 19.64 7.40
N ARG A 235 2.07 19.97 6.37
CA ARG A 235 2.23 21.36 5.92
C ARG A 235 0.95 21.95 5.37
N ALA A 236 0.14 21.14 4.69
CA ALA A 236 -1.14 21.58 4.16
C ALA A 236 -2.15 21.77 5.29
N PHE A 237 -2.29 20.79 6.18
CA PHE A 237 -3.14 20.85 7.37
C PHE A 237 -2.80 22.01 8.29
N ALA A 238 -1.52 22.35 8.49
CA ALA A 238 -1.12 23.51 9.29
C ALA A 238 -1.60 24.87 8.72
N LYS A 239 -2.09 24.91 7.48
CA LYS A 239 -2.62 26.11 6.81
C LYS A 239 -4.16 26.13 6.73
N LEU A 240 -4.83 25.08 7.22
CA LEU A 240 -6.30 24.92 7.21
C LEU A 240 -6.90 25.28 8.56
#